data_AF-A0A1G3X272-F1
#
_entry.id   AF-A0A1G3X272-F1
#
_cell.length_a   1.000
_cell.length_b   1.000
_cell.length_c   1.000
_cell.angle_alpha   90.00
_cell.angle_beta   90.00
_cell.angle_gamma   90.00
#
_symmetry.space_group_name_H-M   'P 1'
#
loop_
_entity.id
_entity.type
_entity.pdbx_description
1 polymer ?
#
loop_
_entity_poly.entity_id
_entity_poly.type
_entity_poly.pdbx_seq_one_letter_code
_entity_poly.pdbx_strand_id
1 'polypeptide(L)'
;MQKYNNIANHMNLLVPLMNVVSVIMIVFFATKEPSIDTIIPMIVFVILLILNSFTYLLLIDHWYFTYYNDKLVIQKWLNKRKTIEFEEVKYLYFISNLVVLSKNKFNIIADNINMKARRQIKRTLKNEICILINPYDQIFPKILLTKCEKAKKIEFKVKEKKYRELFDLD
;
A
#
# COMPACT_ATOMS: atom_id res chain seq x y z
N MET A 1 -5.79 18.19 10.15
CA MET A 1 -5.34 16.79 9.91
C MET A 1 -4.25 16.82 8.88
N GLN A 2 -3.13 16.15 9.15
CA GLN A 2 -2.01 16.01 8.22
C GLN A 2 -2.25 14.81 7.30
N LYS A 3 -1.86 14.93 6.03
CA LYS A 3 -1.95 13.85 5.04
C LYS A 3 -0.63 13.10 5.03
N TYR A 4 -0.70 11.78 5.13
CA TYR A 4 0.47 10.92 4.93
C TYR A 4 0.61 10.58 3.44
N ASN A 5 1.75 10.95 2.85
CA ASN A 5 2.04 10.71 1.44
C ASN A 5 2.52 9.27 1.23
N ASN A 6 1.56 8.36 1.16
CA ASN A 6 1.80 6.99 0.70
C ASN A 6 2.06 7.00 -0.83
N ILE A 7 3.08 6.30 -1.30
CA ILE A 7 3.41 6.11 -2.73
C ILE A 7 2.20 5.60 -3.52
N ALA A 8 1.37 4.76 -2.90
CA ALA A 8 0.15 4.25 -3.49
C ALA A 8 -0.86 5.36 -3.89
N ASN A 9 -0.83 6.51 -3.23
CA ASN A 9 -1.71 7.65 -3.53
C ASN A 9 -1.34 8.33 -4.86
N HIS A 10 -0.06 8.38 -5.21
CA HIS A 10 0.40 8.96 -6.48
C HIS A 10 0.07 8.03 -7.66
N MET A 11 0.15 6.72 -7.43
CA MET A 11 -0.13 5.72 -8.46
C MET A 11 -1.63 5.49 -8.69
N ASN A 12 -2.49 5.77 -7.70
CA ASN A 12 -3.94 5.53 -7.82
C ASN A 12 -4.62 6.39 -8.90
N LEU A 13 -4.11 7.59 -9.20
CA LEU A 13 -4.59 8.40 -10.32
C LEU A 13 -3.86 8.06 -11.63
N LEU A 14 -2.55 7.86 -11.54
CA LEU A 14 -1.69 7.66 -12.70
C LEU A 14 -1.98 6.33 -13.40
N VAL A 15 -2.25 5.26 -12.65
CA VAL A 15 -2.47 3.92 -13.21
C VAL A 15 -3.77 3.82 -14.01
N PRO A 16 -4.95 4.26 -13.52
CA PRO A 16 -6.17 4.30 -14.33
C PRO A 16 -6.04 5.20 -15.55
N LEU A 17 -5.41 6.37 -15.41
CA LEU A 17 -5.20 7.31 -16.51
C LEU A 17 -4.34 6.68 -17.60
N MET A 18 -3.23 6.05 -17.24
CA MET A 18 -2.34 5.38 -18.18
C MET A 18 -3.01 4.19 -18.85
N ASN A 19 -3.90 3.46 -18.15
CA ASN A 19 -4.69 2.40 -18.78
C ASN A 19 -5.62 2.94 -19.87
N VAL A 20 -6.28 4.07 -19.64
CA VAL A 20 -7.14 4.72 -20.65
C VAL A 20 -6.31 5.23 -21.83
N VAL A 21 -5.21 5.93 -21.57
CA VAL A 21 -4.31 6.45 -22.61
C VAL A 21 -3.73 5.32 -23.45
N SER A 22 -3.27 4.23 -22.83
CA SER A 22 -2.74 3.06 -23.55
C SER A 22 -3.78 2.46 -24.49
N VAL A 23 -5.04 2.31 -24.06
CA VAL A 23 -6.11 1.79 -24.95
C VAL A 23 -6.38 2.73 -26.12
N ILE A 24 -6.48 4.04 -25.87
CA ILE A 24 -6.71 5.04 -26.92
C ILE A 24 -5.58 4.99 -27.95
N MET A 25 -4.33 4.92 -27.49
CA MET A 25 -3.18 4.87 -28.40
C MET A 25 -3.12 3.57 -29.20
N ILE A 26 -3.42 2.42 -28.59
CA ILE A 26 -3.52 1.14 -29.31
C ILE A 26 -4.56 1.24 -30.44
N VAL A 27 -5.76 1.76 -30.15
CA VAL A 27 -6.81 1.95 -31.16
C VAL A 27 -6.36 2.94 -32.24
N PHE A 28 -5.77 4.06 -31.85
CA PHE A 28 -5.26 5.06 -32.79
C PHE A 28 -4.27 4.44 -33.79
N PHE A 29 -3.25 3.71 -33.31
CA PHE A 29 -2.28 3.07 -34.19
C PHE A 29 -2.88 1.92 -35.01
N ALA A 30 -3.86 1.19 -34.47
CA ALA A 30 -4.54 0.12 -35.21
C ALA A 30 -5.41 0.64 -36.38
N THR A 31 -5.83 1.91 -36.37
CA THR A 31 -6.56 2.54 -37.49
C THR A 31 -5.67 3.05 -38.63
N LYS A 32 -4.34 3.00 -38.45
CA LYS A 32 -3.37 3.41 -39.46
C LYS A 32 -2.96 2.23 -40.34
N GLU A 33 -2.36 2.52 -41.48
CA GLU A 33 -1.78 1.48 -42.33
C GLU A 33 -0.73 0.68 -41.54
N PRO A 34 -0.72 -0.66 -41.68
CA PRO A 34 0.20 -1.50 -40.95
C PRO A 34 1.63 -1.30 -41.47
N SER A 35 2.48 -0.77 -40.60
CA SER A 35 3.90 -0.57 -40.83
C SER A 35 4.66 -0.79 -39.52
N ILE A 36 5.99 -0.86 -39.59
CA ILE A 36 6.82 -1.00 -38.40
C ILE A 36 6.57 0.17 -37.42
N ASP A 37 6.34 1.37 -37.96
CA ASP A 37 6.08 2.59 -37.18
C ASP A 37 4.71 2.61 -36.50
N THR A 38 3.78 1.72 -36.89
CA THR A 38 2.48 1.56 -36.22
C THR A 38 2.45 0.32 -35.32
N ILE A 39 3.14 -0.75 -35.71
CA ILE A 39 3.22 -2.01 -34.95
C ILE A 39 4.05 -1.86 -33.67
N ILE A 40 5.23 -1.22 -33.73
CA ILE A 40 6.11 -1.08 -32.55
C ILE A 40 5.43 -0.27 -31.44
N PRO A 41 4.87 0.93 -31.68
CA PRO A 41 4.16 1.68 -30.64
C PRO A 41 2.99 0.89 -30.04
N MET A 42 2.24 0.15 -30.86
CA MET A 42 1.15 -0.71 -30.38
C MET A 42 1.64 -1.73 -29.33
N ILE A 43 2.73 -2.44 -29.62
CA ILE A 43 3.31 -3.41 -28.69
C ILE A 43 3.74 -2.73 -27.39
N VAL A 44 4.37 -1.55 -27.47
CA VAL A 44 4.77 -0.77 -26.30
C VAL A 44 3.57 -0.41 -25.43
N PHE A 45 2.48 0.09 -26.01
CA PHE A 45 1.27 0.44 -25.25
C PHE A 45 0.57 -0.78 -24.65
N VAL A 46 0.62 -1.95 -25.30
CA VAL A 46 0.14 -3.22 -24.74
C VAL A 46 0.98 -3.62 -23.52
N ILE A 47 2.31 -3.53 -23.61
CA ILE A 47 3.21 -3.81 -22.47
C ILE A 47 2.92 -2.84 -21.31
N LEU A 48 2.77 -1.55 -21.60
CA LEU A 48 2.41 -0.54 -20.59
C LEU A 48 1.07 -0.86 -19.92
N LEU A 49 0.07 -1.28 -20.69
CA LEU A 49 -1.24 -1.69 -20.17
C LEU A 49 -1.12 -2.88 -19.20
N ILE A 50 -0.33 -3.89 -19.57
CA ILE A 50 -0.10 -5.08 -18.74
C ILE A 50 0.64 -4.68 -17.44
N LEU A 51 1.73 -3.93 -17.55
CA LEU A 51 2.52 -3.48 -16.39
C LEU A 51 1.68 -2.64 -15.44
N ASN A 52 0.93 -1.66 -15.95
CA ASN A 52 0.05 -0.82 -15.14
C ASN A 52 -1.07 -1.65 -14.47
N SER A 53 -1.60 -2.66 -15.15
CA SER A 53 -2.58 -3.58 -14.55
C SER A 53 -1.98 -4.41 -13.41
N PHE A 54 -0.73 -4.87 -13.56
CA PHE A 54 0.00 -5.51 -12.45
C PHE A 54 0.23 -4.54 -11.29
N THR A 55 0.66 -3.31 -11.58
CA THR A 55 0.84 -2.25 -10.57
C THR A 55 -0.48 -1.93 -9.86
N TYR A 56 -1.59 -1.85 -10.59
CA TYR A 56 -2.93 -1.68 -10.04
C TYR A 56 -3.25 -2.79 -9.05
N LEU A 57 -3.10 -4.06 -9.45
CA LEU A 57 -3.38 -5.22 -8.61
C LEU A 57 -2.47 -5.32 -7.37
N LEU A 58 -1.22 -4.88 -7.48
CA LEU A 58 -0.31 -4.80 -6.34
C LEU A 58 -0.71 -3.70 -5.35
N LEU A 59 -1.23 -2.58 -5.84
CA LEU A 59 -1.53 -1.39 -5.05
C LEU A 59 -2.99 -1.26 -4.62
N ILE A 60 -3.91 -2.06 -5.15
CA ILE A 60 -5.36 -1.99 -4.88
C ILE A 60 -5.72 -2.02 -3.39
N ASP A 61 -4.93 -2.74 -2.59
CA ASP A 61 -5.14 -2.85 -1.15
C ASP A 61 -4.50 -1.68 -0.36
N HIS A 62 -3.74 -0.81 -1.03
CA HIS A 62 -2.94 0.27 -0.45
C HIS A 62 -3.43 1.67 -0.85
N TRP A 63 -4.51 1.80 -1.63
CA TRP A 63 -5.07 3.08 -2.10
C TRP A 63 -5.84 3.89 -1.06
N TYR A 64 -5.84 3.44 0.20
CA TYR A 64 -6.39 4.27 1.27
C TYR A 64 -5.49 5.47 1.51
N PHE A 65 -6.06 6.66 1.35
CA PHE A 65 -5.44 7.89 1.80
C PHE A 65 -5.38 7.85 3.33
N THR A 66 -4.17 7.82 3.87
CA THR A 66 -3.93 7.91 5.30
C THR A 66 -3.84 9.38 5.71
N TYR A 67 -4.65 9.75 6.69
CA TYR A 67 -4.62 11.05 7.37
C TYR A 67 -4.42 10.81 8.85
N TYR A 68 -3.74 11.73 9.53
CA TYR A 68 -3.55 11.66 10.97
C TYR A 68 -3.63 13.04 11.61
N ASN A 69 -3.89 13.05 12.91
CA ASN A 69 -3.71 14.20 13.79
C ASN A 69 -3.13 13.70 15.12
N ASP A 70 -3.15 14.50 16.16
CA ASP A 70 -2.55 14.12 17.44
C ASP A 70 -3.26 12.98 18.18
N LYS A 71 -4.50 12.64 17.79
CA LYS A 71 -5.39 11.70 18.48
C LYS A 71 -5.66 10.42 17.69
N LEU A 72 -5.79 10.51 16.37
CA LEU A 72 -6.32 9.43 15.56
C LEU A 72 -5.71 9.35 14.16
N VAL A 73 -5.82 8.16 13.58
CA VAL A 73 -5.48 7.85 12.19
C VAL A 73 -6.76 7.50 11.45
N ILE A 74 -6.90 8.05 10.24
CA ILE A 74 -8.00 7.75 9.32
C ILE A 74 -7.43 7.23 8.02
N GLN A 75 -8.02 6.15 7.53
CA GLN A 75 -7.84 5.68 6.15
C GLN A 75 -9.13 5.86 5.36
N LYS A 76 -9.06 6.60 4.25
CA LYS A 76 -10.19 6.86 3.36
C LYS A 76 -9.91 6.34 1.95
N TRP A 77 -10.88 5.63 1.37
CA TRP A 77 -10.87 5.28 -0.05
C TRP A 77 -12.31 5.26 -0.58
N LEU A 78 -12.64 6.14 -1.52
CA LEU A 78 -14.00 6.31 -2.05
C LEU A 78 -15.02 6.41 -0.89
N ASN A 79 -15.97 5.47 -0.80
CA ASN A 79 -17.01 5.41 0.23
C ASN A 79 -16.60 4.64 1.50
N LYS A 80 -15.37 4.13 1.56
CA LYS A 80 -14.86 3.37 2.71
C LYS A 80 -14.01 4.27 3.60
N ARG A 81 -14.28 4.22 4.90
CA ARG A 81 -13.51 4.93 5.93
C ARG A 81 -13.20 3.98 7.08
N LYS A 82 -11.93 3.95 7.48
CA LYS A 82 -11.45 3.31 8.71
C LYS A 82 -10.86 4.37 9.61
N THR A 83 -11.11 4.27 10.91
CA THR A 83 -10.60 5.21 11.91
C THR A 83 -10.15 4.42 13.13
N ILE A 84 -9.02 4.80 13.72
CA ILE A 84 -8.55 4.29 15.00
C ILE A 84 -7.91 5.43 15.78
N GLU A 85 -8.25 5.55 17.06
CA GLU A 85 -7.54 6.46 17.95
C GLU A 85 -6.26 5.77 18.44
N PHE A 86 -5.17 6.54 18.60
CA PHE A 86 -3.89 5.98 19.02
C PHE A 86 -3.97 5.27 20.38
N GLU A 87 -4.78 5.81 21.30
CA GLU A 87 -5.00 5.23 22.64
C GLU A 87 -5.67 3.86 22.61
N GLU A 88 -6.44 3.58 21.55
CA GLU A 88 -7.15 2.30 21.39
C GLU A 88 -6.25 1.22 20.76
N VAL A 89 -5.09 1.60 20.21
CA VAL A 89 -4.17 0.67 19.56
C VAL A 89 -3.52 -0.21 20.63
N LYS A 90 -3.83 -1.51 20.60
CA LYS A 90 -3.24 -2.50 21.50
C LYS A 90 -2.11 -3.29 20.82
N TYR A 91 -2.13 -3.38 19.50
CA TYR A 91 -1.18 -4.17 18.72
C TYR A 91 -0.70 -3.39 17.50
N LEU A 92 0.62 -3.40 17.29
CA LEU A 92 1.28 -2.94 16.07
C LEU A 92 1.89 -4.14 15.37
N TYR A 93 1.37 -4.47 14.19
CA TYR A 93 1.92 -5.55 13.38
C TYR A 93 2.81 -5.00 12.27
N PHE A 94 4.06 -5.47 12.22
CA PHE A 94 5.05 -5.08 11.22
C PHE A 94 5.24 -6.21 10.21
N ILE A 95 4.80 -6.01 8.97
CA ILE A 95 4.79 -7.02 7.92
C ILE A 95 5.52 -6.45 6.70
N SER A 96 6.79 -6.81 6.53
CA SER A 96 7.65 -6.23 5.49
C SER A 96 7.68 -4.69 5.62
N ASN A 97 7.11 -3.95 4.66
CA ASN A 97 7.01 -2.48 4.66
C ASN A 97 5.62 -1.97 5.08
N LEU A 98 4.75 -2.85 5.62
CA LEU A 98 3.41 -2.51 6.08
C LEU A 98 3.37 -2.47 7.61
N VAL A 99 2.72 -1.44 8.15
CA VAL A 99 2.36 -1.35 9.57
C VAL A 99 0.85 -1.43 9.71
N VAL A 100 0.38 -2.29 10.60
CA VAL A 100 -1.05 -2.47 10.86
C VAL A 100 -1.35 -2.12 12.31
N LEU A 101 -2.26 -1.17 12.49
CA LEU A 101 -2.75 -0.72 13.80
C LEU A 101 -4.03 -1.49 14.12
N SER A 102 -4.06 -2.15 15.27
CA SER A 102 -5.21 -2.98 15.66
C SER A 102 -5.54 -2.85 17.15
N LYS A 103 -6.84 -2.91 17.45
CA LYS A 103 -7.37 -3.11 18.81
C LYS A 103 -7.35 -4.57 19.23
N ASN A 104 -7.36 -5.48 18.24
CA ASN A 104 -7.57 -6.91 18.40
C ASN A 104 -6.27 -7.71 18.20
N LYS A 105 -6.11 -8.76 19.01
CA LYS A 105 -5.04 -9.73 18.82
C LYS A 105 -5.43 -10.71 17.72
N PHE A 106 -4.67 -10.74 16.64
CA PHE A 106 -4.80 -11.75 15.59
C PHE A 106 -3.84 -12.91 15.81
N ASN A 107 -4.32 -14.13 15.55
CA ASN A 107 -3.51 -15.34 15.57
C ASN A 107 -2.87 -15.54 14.19
N ILE A 108 -1.83 -14.77 13.90
CA ILE A 108 -1.07 -14.83 12.65
C ILE A 108 0.16 -15.71 12.88
N ILE A 109 0.21 -16.87 12.22
CA ILE A 109 1.38 -17.77 12.23
C ILE A 109 2.25 -17.37 11.03
N ALA A 110 3.47 -16.91 11.29
CA ALA A 110 4.33 -16.29 10.28
C ALA A 110 5.60 -17.09 9.93
N ASP A 111 5.60 -18.39 10.25
CA ASP A 111 6.79 -19.22 10.07
C ASP A 111 7.15 -19.42 8.59
N ASN A 112 6.18 -19.31 7.67
CA ASN A 112 6.41 -19.34 6.23
C ASN A 112 5.48 -18.38 5.45
N ILE A 113 5.93 -17.15 5.22
CA ILE A 113 5.20 -16.14 4.43
C ILE A 113 5.27 -16.49 2.93
N ASN A 114 4.52 -17.51 2.52
CA ASN A 114 4.24 -17.78 1.10
C ASN A 114 3.08 -16.88 0.61
N MET A 115 2.78 -16.92 -0.70
CA MET A 115 1.70 -16.10 -1.29
C MET A 115 0.32 -16.37 -0.66
N LYS A 116 0.06 -17.61 -0.23
CA LYS A 116 -1.19 -17.99 0.46
C LYS A 116 -1.28 -17.36 1.86
N ALA A 117 -0.22 -17.41 2.64
CA ALA A 117 -0.13 -16.78 3.95
C ALA A 117 -0.30 -15.25 3.87
N ARG A 118 0.31 -14.60 2.88
CA ARG A 118 0.09 -13.17 2.61
C ARG A 118 -1.39 -12.86 2.33
N ARG A 119 -2.06 -13.67 1.51
CA ARG A 119 -3.50 -13.51 1.23
C ARG A 119 -4.36 -13.72 2.47
N GLN A 120 -4.03 -14.71 3.30
CA GLN A 120 -4.75 -14.97 4.55
C GLN A 120 -4.60 -13.80 5.52
N ILE A 121 -3.37 -13.34 5.77
CA ILE A 121 -3.08 -12.15 6.57
C ILE A 121 -3.88 -10.95 6.07
N LYS A 122 -3.87 -10.69 4.75
CA LYS A 122 -4.65 -9.60 4.15
C LYS A 122 -6.15 -9.72 4.42
N ARG A 123 -6.73 -10.93 4.36
CA ARG A 123 -8.15 -11.15 4.66
C ARG A 123 -8.45 -10.88 6.12
N THR A 124 -7.61 -11.36 7.04
CA THR A 124 -7.74 -11.13 8.47
C THR A 124 -7.67 -9.64 8.82
N LEU A 125 -6.77 -8.91 8.16
CA LEU A 125 -6.53 -7.48 8.41
C LEU A 125 -7.37 -6.55 7.52
N LYS A 126 -8.33 -7.07 6.76
CA LYS A 126 -9.10 -6.31 5.76
C LYS A 126 -9.81 -5.09 6.35
N ASN A 127 -10.21 -5.15 7.61
CA ASN A 127 -10.93 -4.07 8.30
C ASN A 127 -10.02 -3.19 9.18
N GLU A 128 -8.75 -3.55 9.32
CA GLU A 128 -7.77 -2.81 10.13
C GLU A 128 -7.14 -1.66 9.33
N ILE A 129 -6.50 -0.72 10.05
CA ILE A 129 -5.72 0.35 9.45
C ILE A 129 -4.36 -0.20 9.02
N CYS A 130 -4.12 -0.25 7.71
CA CYS A 130 -2.93 -0.86 7.11
C CYS A 130 -2.13 0.22 6.34
N ILE A 131 -1.03 0.68 6.90
CA ILE A 131 -0.25 1.81 6.39
C ILE A 131 1.03 1.28 5.74
N LEU A 132 1.19 1.57 4.45
CA LEU A 132 2.45 1.28 3.75
C LEU A 132 3.46 2.37 4.12
N ILE A 133 4.59 1.98 4.66
CA ILE A 133 5.59 2.93 5.13
C ILE A 133 6.48 3.35 3.97
N ASN A 134 6.56 4.66 3.76
CA ASN A 134 7.55 5.28 2.93
C ASN A 134 8.89 5.30 3.70
N PRO A 135 9.93 4.59 3.25
CA PRO A 135 11.21 4.54 3.95
C PRO A 135 11.96 5.88 3.95
N TYR A 136 11.53 6.86 3.16
CA TYR A 136 12.10 8.22 3.16
C TYR A 136 11.40 9.16 4.15
N ASP A 137 10.25 8.78 4.71
CA ASP A 137 9.56 9.53 5.76
C ASP A 137 9.94 8.99 7.14
N GLN A 138 10.79 9.75 7.85
CA GLN A 138 11.24 9.41 9.20
C GLN A 138 10.34 10.00 10.30
N ILE A 139 9.43 10.91 9.96
CA ILE A 139 8.60 11.64 10.93
C ILE A 139 7.44 10.77 11.36
N PHE A 140 6.71 10.23 10.39
CA PHE A 140 5.50 9.47 10.68
C PHE A 140 5.74 8.18 11.50
N PRO A 141 6.79 7.37 11.23
CA PRO A 141 7.13 6.23 12.08
C PRO A 141 7.38 6.61 13.54
N LYS A 142 8.11 7.70 13.80
CA LYS A 142 8.37 8.20 15.16
C LYS A 142 7.08 8.59 15.88
N ILE A 143 6.18 9.32 15.20
CA ILE A 143 4.86 9.67 15.76
C ILE A 143 4.09 8.42 16.14
N LEU A 144 4.06 7.41 15.25
CA LEU A 144 3.41 6.13 15.50
C LEU A 144 3.96 5.45 16.76
N LEU A 145 5.28 5.38 16.89
CA LEU A 145 5.94 4.75 18.04
C LEU A 145 5.63 5.49 19.35
N THR A 146 5.72 6.82 19.34
CA THR A 146 5.44 7.65 20.53
C THR A 146 3.97 7.56 20.94
N LYS A 147 3.05 7.68 19.98
CA LYS A 147 1.61 7.71 20.27
C LYS A 147 1.04 6.32 20.61
N CYS A 148 1.66 5.26 20.12
CA CYS A 148 1.28 3.87 20.38
C CYS A 148 2.27 3.14 21.30
N GLU A 149 2.95 3.85 22.20
CA GLU A 149 4.01 3.26 23.05
C GLU A 149 3.53 2.04 23.86
N LYS A 150 2.27 2.08 24.33
CA LYS A 150 1.65 0.98 25.09
C LYS A 150 1.24 -0.23 24.24
N ALA A 151 1.30 -0.11 22.92
CA ALA A 151 0.89 -1.19 22.02
C ALA A 151 1.97 -2.27 21.94
N LYS A 152 1.54 -3.54 21.93
CA LYS A 152 2.46 -4.65 21.73
C LYS A 152 2.92 -4.67 20.26
N LYS A 153 4.22 -4.48 20.06
CA LYS A 153 4.88 -4.65 18.76
C LYS A 153 4.97 -6.15 18.42
N ILE A 154 4.54 -6.51 17.21
CA ILE A 154 4.60 -7.87 16.69
C ILE A 154 5.25 -7.82 15.31
N GLU A 155 6.48 -8.32 15.22
CA GLU A 155 7.24 -8.35 13.98
C GLU A 155 7.00 -9.63 13.19
N PHE A 156 6.81 -9.51 11.87
CA PHE A 156 6.70 -10.61 10.94
C PHE A 156 7.71 -10.48 9.79
N LYS A 157 8.91 -11.04 10.01
CA LYS A 157 10.02 -11.15 9.04
C LYS A 157 10.27 -9.84 8.27
N VAL A 158 10.48 -8.73 8.99
CA VAL A 158 10.92 -7.48 8.36
C VAL A 158 12.40 -7.66 7.98
N LYS A 159 12.65 -7.96 6.70
CA LYS A 159 14.00 -8.30 6.20
C LYS A 159 14.88 -7.07 5.98
N GLU A 160 14.26 -5.96 5.59
CA GLU A 160 14.98 -4.76 5.19
C GLU A 160 15.37 -3.95 6.43
N LYS A 161 16.69 -3.85 6.68
CA LYS A 161 17.28 -3.18 7.85
C LYS A 161 16.70 -1.79 8.10
N LYS A 162 16.54 -1.01 7.03
CA LYS A 162 15.98 0.35 7.08
C LYS A 162 14.59 0.42 7.74
N TYR A 163 13.73 -0.58 7.53
CA TYR A 163 12.41 -0.62 8.18
C TYR A 163 12.47 -1.13 9.62
N ARG A 164 13.44 -1.98 9.94
CA ARG A 164 13.69 -2.41 11.34
C ARG A 164 14.14 -1.22 12.19
N GLU A 165 15.08 -0.44 11.67
CA GLU A 165 15.59 0.80 12.29
C GLU A 165 14.50 1.87 12.45
N LEU A 166 13.60 2.03 11.46
CA LEU A 166 12.52 3.02 11.54
C LEU A 166 11.50 2.75 12.66
N PHE A 167 11.39 1.50 13.13
CA PHE A 167 10.39 1.08 14.10
C PHE A 167 10.95 0.54 15.41
N ASP A 168 12.27 0.66 15.62
CA ASP A 168 12.99 0.11 16.76
C ASP A 168 12.60 -1.36 17.00
N LEU A 169 12.81 -2.18 15.96
CA LEU A 169 12.53 -3.63 15.94
C LEU A 169 13.78 -4.49 16.20
N ASP A 170 14.92 -3.83 16.42
CA ASP A 170 16.22 -4.43 16.72
C ASP A 170 16.58 -4.29 18.21
#